data_AF-A0A953SL33-F1
#
_entry.id   AF-A0A953SL33-F1
#
_cell.length_a   1.000
_cell.length_b   1.000
_cell.length_c   1.000
_cell.angle_alpha   90.00
_cell.angle_beta   90.00
_cell.angle_gamma   90.00
#
_symmetry.space_group_name_H-M   'P 1'
#
loop_
_entity.id
_entity.type
_entity.pdbx_description
1 polymer ?
#
loop_
_entity_poly.entity_id
_entity_poly.type
_entity_poly.pdbx_seq_one_letter_code
_entity_poly.pdbx_strand_id
1 'polypeptide(L)'
;MNRKGLYTPAFFVALAILVVSAVGFGRVISAYGFHLRKEAILPPDGRLLINIPTESESWVQEGPDDIMDAEVLETLGTENTVSRVYIEKNPADPSNPRAINFHAAYYTGMIDTVPHVPDRCFVGGGLQKSSTSVVLDLPMDTNDWAPDAGVSPDLRGPIGEIYTAPTSFRFSDLKGRRVRLPRGVGPDNPIGMKVSEFRGSGDTVLFAGYFFIANGGTVASAEGVRTLAFDLTSDYAYYLKVQT
;
A
#
# COMPACT_ATOMS: atom_id res chain seq x y z
N MET A 1 20.25 0.03 -49.76
CA MET A 1 20.36 -1.04 -48.74
C MET A 1 21.27 -2.14 -49.28
N ASN A 2 22.46 -2.34 -48.70
CA ASN A 2 23.49 -3.23 -49.26
C ASN A 2 23.14 -4.71 -48.96
N ARG A 3 22.51 -5.39 -49.93
CA ARG A 3 22.00 -6.77 -49.82
C ARG A 3 23.07 -7.80 -49.43
N LYS A 4 24.36 -7.52 -49.64
CA LYS A 4 25.46 -8.45 -49.34
C LYS A 4 25.71 -8.67 -47.84
N GLY A 5 25.30 -7.73 -46.97
CA GLY A 5 25.43 -7.90 -45.52
C GLY A 5 24.45 -8.90 -44.90
N LEU A 6 23.32 -9.16 -45.58
CA LEU A 6 22.22 -10.01 -45.11
C LEU A 6 22.45 -11.53 -45.33
N TYR A 7 23.54 -11.92 -46.00
CA TYR A 7 23.83 -13.32 -46.33
C TYR A 7 25.17 -13.80 -45.75
N THR A 8 25.67 -13.14 -44.70
CA THR A 8 26.87 -13.58 -44.00
C THR A 8 26.53 -14.65 -42.95
N PRO A 9 27.42 -15.63 -42.67
CA PRO A 9 27.20 -16.60 -41.59
C PRO A 9 26.92 -15.94 -40.24
N ALA A 10 27.59 -14.82 -39.96
CA ALA A 10 27.36 -14.03 -38.74
C ALA A 10 25.92 -13.49 -38.64
N PHE A 11 25.34 -13.05 -39.75
CA PHE A 11 23.94 -12.61 -39.79
C PHE A 11 22.98 -13.75 -39.47
N PHE A 12 23.19 -14.95 -40.04
CA PHE A 12 22.35 -16.11 -39.75
C PHE A 12 22.49 -16.61 -38.31
N VAL A 13 23.70 -16.57 -37.73
CA VAL A 13 23.90 -16.92 -36.32
C VAL A 13 23.17 -15.92 -35.42
N ALA A 14 23.31 -14.61 -35.66
CA ALA A 14 22.60 -13.59 -34.89
C ALA A 14 21.08 -13.71 -35.03
N LEU A 15 20.58 -13.97 -36.25
CA LEU A 15 19.16 -14.19 -36.51
C LEU A 15 18.65 -15.45 -35.80
N ALA A 16 19.41 -16.55 -35.82
CA ALA A 16 19.05 -17.78 -35.13
C ALA A 16 18.98 -17.56 -33.62
N ILE A 17 19.96 -16.87 -33.04
CA ILE A 17 19.94 -16.51 -31.61
C ILE A 17 18.70 -15.67 -31.29
N LEU A 18 18.40 -14.62 -32.07
CA LEU A 18 17.23 -13.78 -31.83
C LEU A 18 15.91 -14.55 -31.91
N VAL A 19 15.76 -15.44 -32.91
CA VAL A 19 14.56 -16.26 -33.06
C VAL A 19 14.42 -17.27 -31.93
N VAL A 20 15.51 -17.96 -31.57
CA VAL A 20 15.53 -18.92 -30.45
C VAL A 20 15.24 -18.21 -29.14
N SER A 21 15.82 -17.02 -28.90
CA SER A 21 15.52 -16.22 -27.72
C SER A 21 14.07 -15.77 -27.71
N ALA A 22 13.53 -15.21 -28.80
CA ALA A 22 12.14 -14.74 -28.84
C ALA A 22 11.12 -15.87 -28.56
N VAL A 23 11.30 -17.04 -29.20
CA VAL A 23 10.43 -18.20 -28.99
C VAL A 23 10.67 -18.83 -27.62
N GLY A 24 11.93 -18.92 -27.20
CA GLY A 24 12.35 -19.47 -25.91
C GLY A 24 11.80 -18.66 -24.73
N PHE A 25 11.91 -17.34 -24.78
CA PHE A 25 11.37 -16.45 -23.75
C PHE A 25 9.85 -16.58 -23.63
N GLY A 26 9.11 -16.61 -24.74
CA GLY A 26 7.65 -16.79 -24.69
C GLY A 26 7.24 -18.14 -24.07
N ARG A 27 7.97 -19.22 -24.41
CA ARG A 27 7.76 -20.55 -23.81
C ARG A 27 8.10 -20.58 -22.33
N VAL A 28 9.18 -19.91 -21.89
CA VAL A 28 9.55 -19.79 -20.48
C VAL A 28 8.49 -19.00 -19.72
N ILE A 29 8.10 -17.83 -20.20
CA ILE A 29 7.05 -17.00 -19.57
C ILE A 29 5.75 -17.80 -19.39
N SER A 30 5.32 -18.52 -20.42
CA SER A 30 4.11 -19.33 -20.36
C SER A 30 4.25 -20.57 -19.47
N ALA A 31 5.39 -21.26 -19.49
CA ALA A 31 5.60 -22.48 -18.71
C ALA A 31 5.73 -22.20 -17.20
N TYR A 32 6.29 -21.05 -16.83
CA TYR A 32 6.41 -20.61 -15.45
C TYR A 32 5.18 -19.83 -14.95
N GLY A 33 4.17 -19.62 -15.81
CA GLY A 33 2.95 -18.90 -15.45
C GLY A 33 3.22 -17.44 -15.06
N PHE A 34 4.13 -16.77 -15.76
CA PHE A 34 4.45 -15.37 -15.45
C PHE A 34 3.44 -14.41 -16.07
N HIS A 35 2.79 -13.64 -15.22
CA HIS A 35 1.83 -12.59 -15.55
C HIS A 35 2.55 -11.24 -15.61
N LEU A 36 3.00 -10.89 -16.83
CA LEU A 36 3.71 -9.64 -17.14
C LEU A 36 2.77 -8.43 -17.27
N ARG A 37 1.45 -8.66 -17.34
CA ARG A 37 0.42 -7.64 -17.24
C ARG A 37 -0.42 -7.98 -16.02
N LYS A 38 -0.63 -7.01 -15.14
CA LYS A 38 -1.48 -7.18 -13.96
C LYS A 38 -2.86 -6.65 -14.24
N GLU A 39 -3.85 -7.33 -13.69
CA GLU A 39 -5.24 -6.89 -13.68
C GLU A 39 -5.48 -5.99 -12.47
N ALA A 40 -6.38 -5.02 -12.66
CA ALA A 40 -6.86 -4.19 -11.59
C ALA A 40 -7.82 -4.98 -10.70
N ILE A 41 -7.75 -4.75 -9.40
CA ILE A 41 -8.72 -5.22 -8.42
C ILE A 41 -9.48 -4.02 -7.87
N LEU A 42 -10.80 -4.08 -7.95
CA LEU A 42 -11.66 -3.05 -7.40
C LEU A 42 -12.10 -3.47 -5.99
N PRO A 43 -12.11 -2.54 -5.01
CA PRO A 43 -12.67 -2.82 -3.70
C PRO A 43 -14.11 -3.32 -3.81
N PRO A 44 -14.54 -4.28 -2.94
CA PRO A 44 -15.91 -4.74 -2.92
C PRO A 44 -16.90 -3.59 -2.84
N ASP A 45 -18.01 -3.70 -3.58
CA ASP A 45 -19.08 -2.71 -3.64
C ASP A 45 -18.59 -1.32 -4.16
N GLY A 46 -17.44 -1.26 -4.85
CA GLY A 46 -16.90 0.00 -5.39
C GLY A 46 -16.40 0.97 -4.31
N ARG A 47 -16.01 0.46 -3.14
CA ARG A 47 -15.62 1.31 -2.00
C ARG A 47 -14.42 2.19 -2.29
N LEU A 48 -14.54 3.44 -1.86
CA LEU A 48 -13.52 4.47 -1.97
C LEU A 48 -12.94 4.80 -0.59
N LEU A 49 -11.69 5.29 -0.56
CA LEU A 49 -11.02 5.70 0.68
C LEU A 49 -11.69 6.91 1.33
N ILE A 50 -12.44 7.71 0.57
CA ILE A 50 -13.28 8.80 1.08
C ILE A 50 -14.34 8.30 2.08
N ASN A 51 -14.72 7.01 2.01
CA ASN A 51 -15.68 6.39 2.92
C ASN A 51 -15.07 6.04 4.29
N ILE A 52 -13.77 6.30 4.50
CA ILE A 52 -13.16 6.19 5.82
C ILE A 52 -13.88 7.20 6.74
N PRO A 53 -14.37 6.77 7.92
CA PRO A 53 -15.17 7.61 8.80
C PRO A 53 -14.49 8.95 9.13
N THR A 54 -15.26 10.03 9.09
CA THR A 54 -14.83 11.38 9.51
C THR A 54 -14.66 11.51 11.02
N GLU A 55 -15.02 10.47 11.76
CA GLU A 55 -15.08 10.47 13.21
C GLU A 55 -14.79 9.06 13.75
N SER A 56 -14.14 8.98 14.90
CA SER A 56 -13.91 7.75 15.66
C SER A 56 -14.16 7.99 17.15
N GLU A 57 -13.85 7.04 18.02
CA GLU A 57 -13.98 7.25 19.47
C GLU A 57 -13.14 8.44 19.96
N SER A 58 -11.93 8.59 19.44
CA SER A 58 -10.93 9.55 19.95
C SER A 58 -10.68 10.74 19.03
N TRP A 59 -11.12 10.66 17.77
CA TRP A 59 -10.74 11.61 16.73
C TRP A 59 -11.95 12.12 15.96
N VAL A 60 -11.91 13.38 15.54
CA VAL A 60 -12.90 14.00 14.65
C VAL A 60 -12.18 14.78 13.55
N GLN A 61 -12.72 14.76 12.35
CA GLN A 61 -12.21 15.53 11.23
C GLN A 61 -12.23 17.03 11.53
N GLU A 62 -11.15 17.72 11.18
CA GLU A 62 -11.06 19.17 11.12
C GLU A 62 -11.01 19.62 9.65
N GLY A 63 -11.97 20.47 9.26
CA GLY A 63 -12.05 20.99 7.90
C GLY A 63 -12.53 19.98 6.84
N PRO A 64 -12.60 20.37 5.56
CA PRO A 64 -12.88 19.45 4.46
C PRO A 64 -11.67 18.54 4.15
N ASP A 65 -11.88 17.52 3.32
CA ASP A 65 -10.78 16.72 2.79
C ASP A 65 -9.92 17.54 1.83
N ASP A 66 -8.61 17.32 1.87
CA ASP A 66 -7.70 17.96 0.92
C ASP A 66 -7.90 17.33 -0.46
N ILE A 67 -8.32 18.17 -1.40
CA ILE A 67 -8.47 17.78 -2.80
C ILE A 67 -7.10 17.87 -3.47
N MET A 68 -6.60 16.74 -3.96
CA MET A 68 -5.36 16.71 -4.73
C MET A 68 -5.59 17.26 -6.13
N ASP A 69 -4.65 18.09 -6.59
CA ASP A 69 -4.65 18.60 -7.96
C ASP A 69 -4.55 17.45 -8.97
N ALA A 70 -5.12 17.64 -10.16
CA ALA A 70 -5.14 16.62 -11.21
C ALA A 70 -3.72 16.14 -11.60
N GLU A 71 -2.73 17.04 -11.61
CA GLU A 71 -1.32 16.70 -11.88
C GLU A 71 -0.73 15.77 -10.81
N VAL A 72 -1.12 15.96 -9.54
CA VAL A 72 -0.71 15.09 -8.44
C VAL A 72 -1.37 13.72 -8.59
N LEU A 73 -2.67 13.67 -8.90
CA LEU A 73 -3.38 12.40 -9.12
C LEU A 73 -2.82 11.62 -10.31
N GLU A 74 -2.46 12.31 -11.40
CA GLU A 74 -1.80 11.72 -12.56
C GLU A 74 -0.43 11.14 -12.18
N THR A 75 0.36 11.89 -11.41
CA THR A 75 1.67 11.44 -10.91
C THR A 75 1.56 10.24 -9.97
N LEU A 76 0.54 10.23 -9.10
CA LEU A 76 0.24 9.10 -8.23
C LEU A 76 -0.28 7.90 -9.03
N GLY A 77 -0.91 8.11 -10.18
CA GLY A 77 -1.52 7.04 -10.97
C GLY A 77 -2.73 6.40 -10.29
N THR A 78 -3.39 7.13 -9.39
CA THR A 78 -4.65 6.72 -8.77
C THR A 78 -5.52 7.90 -8.35
N GLU A 79 -6.83 7.76 -8.55
CA GLU A 79 -7.85 8.72 -8.11
C GLU A 79 -8.47 8.33 -6.76
N ASN A 80 -8.27 7.08 -6.32
CA ASN A 80 -8.81 6.61 -5.04
C ASN A 80 -7.84 6.99 -3.91
N THR A 81 -7.95 8.24 -3.47
CA THR A 81 -7.13 8.85 -2.42
C THR A 81 -7.99 9.55 -1.38
N VAL A 82 -7.47 9.71 -0.18
CA VAL A 82 -8.03 10.60 0.84
C VAL A 82 -6.88 11.25 1.61
N SER A 83 -7.03 12.55 1.88
CA SER A 83 -6.14 13.32 2.74
C SER A 83 -7.01 14.16 3.67
N ARG A 84 -6.79 14.04 4.98
CA ARG A 84 -7.65 14.62 5.99
C ARG A 84 -6.89 14.89 7.28
N VAL A 85 -7.26 15.96 7.96
CA VAL A 85 -6.80 16.26 9.32
C VAL A 85 -7.79 15.73 10.34
N TYR A 86 -7.30 14.96 11.31
CA TYR A 86 -8.06 14.58 12.49
C TYR A 86 -7.53 15.29 13.73
N ILE A 87 -8.44 15.79 14.56
CA ILE A 87 -8.16 16.40 15.86
C ILE A 87 -8.70 15.52 16.98
N GLU A 88 -7.96 15.46 18.07
CA GLU A 88 -8.35 14.72 19.28
C GLU A 88 -9.61 15.33 19.92
N LYS A 89 -10.62 14.51 20.20
CA LYS A 89 -11.90 14.97 20.76
C LYS A 89 -11.83 15.43 22.22
N ASN A 90 -11.04 14.72 23.02
CA ASN A 90 -10.91 14.94 24.46
C ASN A 90 -9.42 15.07 24.83
N PRO A 91 -8.74 16.12 24.36
CA PRO A 91 -7.32 16.29 24.62
C PRO A 91 -7.06 16.55 26.10
N ALA A 92 -5.92 16.06 26.60
CA ALA A 92 -5.49 16.35 27.97
C ALA A 92 -5.24 17.85 28.19
N ASP A 93 -4.81 18.55 27.13
CA ASP A 93 -4.66 20.01 27.09
C ASP A 93 -5.54 20.58 25.96
N PRO A 94 -6.68 21.23 26.28
CA PRO A 94 -7.57 21.83 25.29
C PRO A 94 -6.92 22.93 24.44
N SER A 95 -5.82 23.54 24.90
CA SER A 95 -5.11 24.57 24.15
C SER A 95 -4.14 24.01 23.11
N ASN A 96 -3.82 22.71 23.20
CA ASN A 96 -2.89 22.03 22.31
C ASN A 96 -3.38 20.59 22.00
N PRO A 97 -4.52 20.45 21.29
CA PRO A 97 -5.00 19.14 20.90
C PRO A 97 -4.03 18.48 19.91
N ARG A 98 -3.90 17.16 19.99
CA ARG A 98 -3.10 16.42 19.01
C ARG A 98 -3.82 16.44 17.66
N ALA A 99 -3.04 16.56 16.59
CA ALA A 99 -3.51 16.49 15.21
C ALA A 99 -2.84 15.31 14.48
N ILE A 100 -3.58 14.66 13.59
CA ILE A 100 -3.08 13.62 12.68
C ILE A 100 -3.38 14.05 11.25
N ASN A 101 -2.34 14.12 10.42
CA ASN A 101 -2.48 14.32 8.98
C ASN A 101 -2.59 12.95 8.31
N PHE A 102 -3.82 12.45 8.20
CA PHE A 102 -4.10 11.16 7.61
C PHE A 102 -4.06 11.25 6.09
N HIS A 103 -3.30 10.36 5.45
CA HIS A 103 -3.30 10.20 4.01
C HIS A 103 -3.32 8.72 3.64
N ALA A 104 -4.19 8.36 2.69
CA ALA A 104 -4.22 7.04 2.10
C ALA A 104 -4.43 7.10 0.58
N ALA A 105 -3.81 6.16 -0.13
CA ALA A 105 -3.90 6.07 -1.59
C ALA A 105 -3.89 4.60 -2.04
N TYR A 106 -4.86 4.22 -2.88
CA TYR A 106 -5.05 2.84 -3.35
C TYR A 106 -4.63 2.69 -4.80
N TYR A 107 -3.68 1.80 -5.07
CA TYR A 107 -3.08 1.60 -6.38
C TYR A 107 -3.41 0.19 -6.86
N THR A 108 -3.74 0.02 -8.15
CA THR A 108 -4.05 -1.29 -8.71
C THR A 108 -3.77 -1.38 -10.22
N GLY A 109 -3.51 -2.59 -10.72
CA GLY A 109 -3.35 -2.86 -12.16
C GLY A 109 -2.02 -2.39 -12.76
N MET A 110 -1.08 -1.92 -11.94
CA MET A 110 0.24 -1.43 -12.37
C MET A 110 1.36 -2.29 -11.78
N ILE A 111 2.52 -2.35 -12.47
CA ILE A 111 3.66 -3.22 -12.14
C ILE A 111 4.87 -2.45 -11.59
N ASP A 112 4.86 -1.11 -11.58
CA ASP A 112 6.11 -0.36 -11.33
C ASP A 112 5.95 1.02 -10.66
N THR A 113 4.88 1.25 -9.90
CA THR A 113 4.79 2.49 -9.12
C THR A 113 5.52 2.29 -7.79
N VAL A 114 6.70 2.90 -7.65
CA VAL A 114 7.39 2.98 -6.36
C VAL A 114 6.61 3.95 -5.48
N PRO A 115 6.09 3.52 -4.32
CA PRO A 115 5.31 4.43 -3.51
C PRO A 115 6.19 5.55 -2.96
N HIS A 116 5.69 6.77 -3.07
CA HIS A 116 6.25 7.92 -2.36
C HIS A 116 6.11 7.70 -0.85
N VAL A 117 7.20 7.89 -0.10
CA VAL A 117 7.24 7.71 1.36
C VAL A 117 7.76 8.97 2.04
N PRO A 118 7.31 9.28 3.29
CA PRO A 118 7.76 10.44 4.04
C PRO A 118 9.28 10.58 4.09
N ASP A 119 10.01 9.47 4.27
CA ASP A 119 11.47 9.45 4.30
C ASP A 119 12.14 10.12 3.11
N ARG A 120 11.52 10.07 1.92
CA ARG A 120 12.04 10.69 0.69
C ARG A 120 11.40 12.05 0.45
N CYS A 121 10.09 12.15 0.66
CA CYS A 121 9.33 13.36 0.36
C CYS A 121 9.60 14.51 1.35
N PHE A 122 9.66 14.23 2.66
CA PHE A 122 9.88 15.28 3.66
C PHE A 122 11.32 15.78 3.64
N VAL A 123 12.29 14.89 3.41
CA VAL A 123 13.68 15.29 3.18
C VAL A 123 13.82 16.12 1.90
N GLY A 124 13.15 15.72 0.81
CA GLY A 124 13.09 16.50 -0.43
C GLY A 124 12.42 17.87 -0.24
N GLY A 125 11.44 17.97 0.66
CA GLY A 125 10.77 19.21 1.06
C GLY A 125 11.54 20.08 2.06
N GLY A 126 12.77 19.70 2.43
CA GLY A 126 13.66 20.48 3.29
C GLY A 126 13.61 20.15 4.79
N LEU A 127 12.84 19.14 5.22
CA LEU A 127 12.88 18.65 6.60
C LEU A 127 14.12 17.78 6.84
N GLN A 128 14.67 17.86 8.05
CA GLN A 128 15.79 17.01 8.45
C GLN A 128 15.29 15.83 9.27
N LYS A 129 15.65 14.62 8.86
CA LYS A 129 15.39 13.42 9.64
C LYS A 129 16.32 13.39 10.85
N SER A 130 15.77 13.41 12.05
CA SER A 130 16.55 13.53 13.29
C SER A 130 17.04 12.19 13.84
N SER A 131 16.40 11.08 13.44
CA SER A 131 16.72 9.74 13.92
C SER A 131 16.51 8.65 12.86
N THR A 132 17.09 7.47 13.11
CA THR A 132 16.81 6.28 12.31
C THR A 132 15.34 5.91 12.47
N SER A 133 14.65 5.61 11.36
CA SER A 133 13.27 5.12 11.44
C SER A 133 13.20 3.83 12.22
N VAL A 134 12.14 3.69 13.01
CA VAL A 134 11.82 2.46 13.74
C VAL A 134 10.53 1.87 13.21
N VAL A 135 10.41 0.54 13.26
CA VAL A 135 9.12 -0.12 13.01
C VAL A 135 8.48 -0.34 14.37
N LEU A 136 7.28 0.20 14.55
CA LEU A 136 6.47 0.06 15.76
C LEU A 136 5.22 -0.73 15.44
N ASP A 137 4.82 -1.58 16.37
CA ASP A 137 3.56 -2.31 16.27
C ASP A 137 2.40 -1.34 16.50
N LEU A 138 1.43 -1.35 15.59
CA LEU A 138 0.21 -0.58 15.75
C LEU A 138 -0.63 -1.18 16.88
N PRO A 139 -1.02 -0.38 17.89
CA PRO A 139 -1.94 -0.84 18.91
C PRO A 139 -3.31 -1.06 18.26
N MET A 140 -3.83 -2.28 18.37
CA MET A 140 -5.12 -2.67 17.82
C MET A 140 -5.95 -3.36 18.89
N ASP A 141 -7.24 -3.01 18.96
CA ASP A 141 -8.19 -3.76 19.77
C ASP A 141 -8.63 -5.01 18.99
N THR A 142 -8.22 -6.17 19.49
CA THR A 142 -8.46 -7.47 18.84
C THR A 142 -9.53 -8.32 19.53
N ASN A 143 -10.25 -7.76 20.51
CA ASN A 143 -11.19 -8.52 21.34
C ASN A 143 -12.33 -9.16 20.51
N ASP A 144 -12.80 -8.50 19.47
CA ASP A 144 -13.92 -8.97 18.61
C ASP A 144 -13.45 -9.65 17.31
N TRP A 145 -12.16 -9.94 17.20
CA TRP A 145 -11.59 -10.60 16.03
C TRP A 145 -11.93 -12.09 16.06
N ALA A 146 -12.19 -12.66 14.88
CA ALA A 146 -12.51 -14.07 14.77
C ALA A 146 -11.87 -14.67 13.52
N PRO A 147 -11.34 -15.90 13.59
CA PRO A 147 -10.85 -16.62 12.42
C PRO A 147 -11.94 -16.78 11.35
N ASP A 148 -11.56 -16.58 10.09
CA ASP A 148 -12.43 -16.78 8.93
C ASP A 148 -12.39 -18.25 8.49
N ALA A 149 -13.37 -19.03 8.95
CA ALA A 149 -13.49 -20.45 8.61
C ALA A 149 -13.77 -20.69 7.12
N GLY A 150 -14.19 -19.67 6.35
CA GLY A 150 -14.45 -19.76 4.92
C GLY A 150 -13.19 -19.74 4.05
N VAL A 151 -12.02 -19.44 4.62
CA VAL A 151 -10.75 -19.40 3.88
C VAL A 151 -10.12 -20.78 3.82
N SER A 152 -9.83 -21.23 2.60
CA SER A 152 -9.11 -22.49 2.35
C SER A 152 -7.71 -22.47 2.99
N PRO A 153 -7.23 -23.58 3.60
CA PRO A 153 -5.97 -23.60 4.34
C PRO A 153 -4.74 -23.07 3.58
N ASP A 154 -4.65 -23.32 2.27
CA ASP A 154 -3.60 -22.85 1.38
C ASP A 154 -3.55 -21.33 1.21
N LEU A 155 -4.64 -20.63 1.51
CA LEU A 155 -4.75 -19.18 1.39
C LEU A 155 -4.54 -18.44 2.72
N ARG A 156 -4.44 -19.16 3.86
CA ARG A 156 -4.45 -18.55 5.20
C ARG A 156 -3.17 -17.76 5.54
N GLY A 157 -2.13 -17.89 4.73
CA GLY A 157 -0.88 -17.14 4.91
C GLY A 157 -0.02 -17.69 6.07
N PRO A 158 1.01 -16.94 6.48
CA PRO A 158 2.09 -17.45 7.32
C PRO A 158 1.68 -17.79 8.76
N ILE A 159 0.63 -17.17 9.28
CA ILE A 159 0.14 -17.40 10.65
C ILE A 159 -0.90 -18.52 10.73
N GLY A 160 -1.23 -19.16 9.59
CA GLY A 160 -2.16 -20.29 9.54
C GLY A 160 -3.64 -19.91 9.64
N GLU A 161 -3.96 -18.64 9.91
CA GLU A 161 -5.32 -18.13 10.01
C GLU A 161 -5.45 -16.75 9.32
N ILE A 162 -6.65 -16.47 8.81
CA ILE A 162 -7.05 -15.12 8.44
C ILE A 162 -8.13 -14.68 9.41
N TYR A 163 -7.98 -13.51 9.98
CA TYR A 163 -8.97 -12.94 10.89
C TYR A 163 -9.96 -12.05 10.15
N THR A 164 -11.14 -11.94 10.74
CA THR A 164 -12.12 -10.90 10.42
C THR A 164 -12.30 -10.00 11.63
N ALA A 165 -12.60 -8.73 11.40
CA ALA A 165 -12.95 -7.76 12.44
C ALA A 165 -14.26 -7.04 12.10
N PRO A 166 -15.14 -6.74 13.07
CA PRO A 166 -16.32 -5.94 12.82
C PRO A 166 -15.94 -4.47 12.58
N THR A 167 -16.65 -3.83 11.66
CA THR A 167 -16.60 -2.37 11.52
C THR A 167 -17.40 -1.69 12.63
N SER A 168 -17.04 -0.45 12.98
CA SER A 168 -17.72 0.30 14.04
C SER A 168 -19.20 0.47 13.77
N PHE A 169 -20.05 0.09 14.74
CA PHE A 169 -21.49 0.36 14.70
C PHE A 169 -21.83 1.85 14.81
N ARG A 170 -20.92 2.66 15.37
CA ARG A 170 -21.11 4.10 15.57
C ARG A 170 -20.71 4.91 14.35
N PHE A 171 -19.54 4.64 13.80
CA PHE A 171 -18.91 5.55 12.83
C PHE A 171 -18.81 5.01 11.40
N SER A 172 -18.87 3.69 11.19
CA SER A 172 -18.77 3.14 9.84
C SER A 172 -20.08 3.29 9.07
N ASP A 173 -19.97 3.57 7.77
CA ASP A 173 -21.01 3.38 6.75
C ASP A 173 -21.50 1.92 6.64
N LEU A 174 -20.68 0.94 7.04
CA LEU A 174 -21.02 -0.50 7.04
C LEU A 174 -21.18 -1.09 8.43
N LYS A 175 -21.79 -0.34 9.35
CA LYS A 175 -22.07 -0.68 10.76
C LYS A 175 -22.11 -2.19 11.05
N GLY A 176 -21.11 -2.69 11.79
CA GLY A 176 -21.07 -4.07 12.27
C GLY A 176 -20.71 -5.13 11.24
N ARG A 177 -20.55 -4.78 9.96
CA ARG A 177 -20.11 -5.73 8.92
C ARG A 177 -18.71 -6.21 9.26
N ARG A 178 -18.50 -7.52 9.22
CA ARG A 178 -17.18 -8.12 9.38
C ARG A 178 -16.39 -7.97 8.09
N VAL A 179 -15.16 -7.48 8.21
CA VAL A 179 -14.20 -7.34 7.11
C VAL A 179 -13.02 -8.26 7.33
N ARG A 180 -12.50 -8.83 6.26
CA ARG A 180 -11.33 -9.71 6.29
C ARG A 180 -10.07 -8.87 6.43
N LEU A 181 -9.20 -9.24 7.38
CA LEU A 181 -7.92 -8.58 7.61
C LEU A 181 -6.84 -9.13 6.65
N PRO A 182 -5.73 -8.39 6.45
CA PRO A 182 -4.59 -8.91 5.70
C PRO A 182 -4.02 -10.20 6.32
N ARG A 183 -3.52 -11.09 5.45
CA ARG A 183 -2.75 -12.28 5.81
C ARG A 183 -1.56 -11.89 6.68
N GLY A 184 -1.33 -12.68 7.73
CA GLY A 184 -0.25 -12.43 8.68
C GLY A 184 -0.59 -11.40 9.77
N VAL A 185 -1.78 -10.79 9.74
CA VAL A 185 -2.27 -9.92 10.81
C VAL A 185 -3.18 -10.71 11.75
N GLY A 186 -2.89 -10.65 13.04
CA GLY A 186 -3.65 -11.32 14.09
C GLY A 186 -3.40 -10.71 15.47
N PRO A 187 -4.06 -11.22 16.53
CA PRO A 187 -3.88 -10.72 17.91
C PRO A 187 -2.42 -10.68 18.36
N ASP A 188 -1.65 -11.71 18.00
CA ASP A 188 -0.22 -11.81 18.34
C ASP A 188 0.72 -11.31 17.22
N ASN A 189 0.16 -10.82 16.12
CA ASN A 189 0.91 -10.36 14.94
C ASN A 189 0.32 -9.04 14.43
N PRO A 190 0.63 -7.92 15.11
CA PRO A 190 0.10 -6.62 14.75
C PRO A 190 0.68 -6.08 13.44
N ILE A 191 0.05 -5.04 12.89
CA ILE A 191 0.58 -4.35 11.72
C ILE A 191 1.79 -3.52 12.17
N GLY A 192 2.94 -3.76 11.56
CA GLY A 192 4.13 -2.91 11.74
C GLY A 192 4.01 -1.62 10.95
N MET A 193 4.16 -0.48 11.62
CA MET A 193 4.22 0.86 11.03
C MET A 193 5.64 1.42 11.16
N LYS A 194 6.20 1.90 10.05
CA LYS A 194 7.49 2.59 10.08
C LYS A 194 7.27 4.04 10.48
N VAL A 195 7.97 4.48 11.52
CA VAL A 195 7.86 5.82 12.09
C VAL A 195 9.21 6.52 12.00
N SER A 196 9.19 7.77 11.57
CA SER A 196 10.35 8.65 11.46
C SER A 196 10.07 9.98 12.17
N GLU A 197 11.07 10.50 12.90
CA GLU A 197 11.06 11.85 13.44
C GLU A 197 11.74 12.81 12.45
N PHE A 198 11.09 13.95 12.20
CA PHE A 198 11.55 15.03 11.35
C PHE A 198 11.59 16.33 12.14
N ARG A 199 12.58 17.17 11.84
CA ARG A 199 12.72 18.51 12.40
C ARG A 199 12.66 19.54 11.28
N GLY A 200 11.83 20.55 11.49
CA GLY A 200 11.74 21.73 10.63
C GLY A 200 12.70 22.84 11.06
N SER A 201 12.53 24.03 10.48
CA SER A 201 13.20 25.24 10.96
C SER A 201 12.59 25.67 12.30
N GLY A 202 13.38 25.64 13.38
CA GLY A 202 12.95 25.96 14.76
C GLY A 202 12.78 24.71 15.63
N ASP A 203 11.97 24.80 16.69
CA ASP A 203 11.73 23.71 17.65
C ASP A 203 10.58 22.76 17.25
N THR A 204 10.11 22.82 16.00
CA THR A 204 9.01 21.96 15.53
C THR A 204 9.52 20.56 15.23
N VAL A 205 9.01 19.59 15.99
CA VAL A 205 9.21 18.15 15.78
C VAL A 205 7.96 17.55 15.18
N LEU A 206 8.12 16.80 14.09
CA LEU A 206 7.04 16.12 13.40
C LEU A 206 7.35 14.62 13.34
N PHE A 207 6.34 13.79 13.62
CA PHE A 207 6.42 12.35 13.42
C PHE A 207 5.63 11.99 12.16
N ALA A 208 6.19 11.12 11.33
CA ALA A 208 5.46 10.54 10.20
C ALA A 208 5.52 9.02 10.29
N GLY A 209 4.34 8.40 10.32
CA GLY A 209 4.15 6.95 10.31
C GLY A 209 3.61 6.50 8.97
N TYR A 210 4.05 5.35 8.46
CA TYR A 210 3.42 4.73 7.30
C TYR A 210 3.56 3.19 7.28
N PHE A 211 2.62 2.55 6.60
CA PHE A 211 2.68 1.14 6.23
C PHE A 211 1.91 0.92 4.92
N PHE A 212 2.00 -0.29 4.39
CA PHE A 212 1.30 -0.68 3.18
C PHE A 212 0.51 -1.96 3.39
N ILE A 213 -0.63 -2.06 2.73
CA ILE A 213 -1.37 -3.30 2.51
C ILE A 213 -1.21 -3.67 1.04
N ALA A 214 -0.55 -4.77 0.72
CA ALA A 214 -0.24 -5.16 -0.66
C ALA A 214 -0.57 -6.63 -0.89
N ASN A 215 -1.33 -6.94 -1.95
CA ASN A 215 -1.77 -8.30 -2.29
C ASN A 215 -2.23 -9.13 -1.06
N GLY A 216 -3.00 -8.48 -0.19
CA GLY A 216 -3.60 -9.09 0.99
C GLY A 216 -2.62 -9.37 2.14
N GLY A 217 -1.40 -8.81 2.15
CA GLY A 217 -0.49 -8.79 3.30
C GLY A 217 -0.11 -7.37 3.71
N THR A 218 0.74 -7.21 4.72
CA THR A 218 1.22 -5.88 5.17
C THR A 218 2.74 -5.77 5.21
N VAL A 219 3.27 -4.59 4.91
CA VAL A 219 4.70 -4.26 5.01
C VAL A 219 4.92 -2.83 5.48
N ALA A 220 6.00 -2.60 6.23
CA ALA A 220 6.38 -1.29 6.75
C ALA A 220 7.38 -0.53 5.84
N SER A 221 7.68 -1.03 4.64
CA SER A 221 8.67 -0.43 3.73
C SER A 221 8.18 -0.41 2.28
N ALA A 222 8.67 0.59 1.52
CA ALA A 222 8.35 0.72 0.10
C ALA A 222 8.95 -0.44 -0.72
N GLU A 223 10.13 -0.91 -0.32
CA GLU A 223 10.80 -2.05 -0.92
C GLU A 223 10.00 -3.34 -0.68
N GLY A 224 9.38 -3.49 0.49
CA GLY A 224 8.50 -4.62 0.80
C GLY A 224 7.26 -4.68 -0.09
N VAL A 225 6.75 -3.52 -0.55
CA VAL A 225 5.63 -3.48 -1.50
C VAL A 225 6.00 -4.17 -2.80
N ARG A 226 7.23 -3.98 -3.29
CA ARG A 226 7.67 -4.65 -4.52
C ARG A 226 7.63 -6.16 -4.39
N THR A 227 8.05 -6.69 -3.24
CA THR A 227 8.05 -8.12 -2.96
C THR A 227 6.62 -8.69 -2.89
N LEU A 228 5.66 -7.96 -2.31
CA LEU A 228 4.28 -8.45 -2.16
C LEU A 228 3.40 -8.18 -3.38
N ALA A 229 3.46 -6.98 -3.94
CA ALA A 229 2.58 -6.51 -5.01
C ALA A 229 2.97 -7.09 -6.38
N PHE A 230 4.26 -7.36 -6.63
CA PHE A 230 4.78 -7.81 -7.92
C PHE A 230 5.16 -9.29 -7.94
N ASP A 231 4.32 -10.12 -7.31
CA ASP A 231 4.37 -11.58 -7.52
C ASP A 231 4.08 -11.88 -9.00
N LEU A 232 5.08 -12.40 -9.72
CA LEU A 232 4.98 -12.73 -11.14
C LEU A 232 3.93 -13.80 -11.43
N THR A 233 3.54 -14.60 -10.44
CA THR A 233 2.56 -15.69 -10.58
C THR A 233 1.12 -15.26 -10.27
N SER A 234 0.91 -14.03 -9.78
CA SER A 234 -0.42 -13.48 -9.52
C SER A 234 -0.95 -12.71 -10.74
N ASP A 235 -2.22 -12.91 -11.11
CA ASP A 235 -2.91 -12.08 -12.11
C ASP A 235 -3.08 -10.63 -11.64
N TYR A 236 -3.22 -10.41 -10.34
CA TYR A 236 -3.57 -9.12 -9.76
C TYR A 236 -2.36 -8.48 -9.06
N ALA A 237 -2.32 -7.15 -9.10
CA ALA A 237 -1.43 -6.34 -8.28
C ALA A 237 -2.19 -5.15 -7.70
N TYR A 238 -2.09 -4.99 -6.38
CA TYR A 238 -2.55 -3.79 -5.71
C TYR A 238 -1.75 -3.51 -4.46
N TYR A 239 -1.73 -2.23 -4.08
CA TYR A 239 -1.33 -1.83 -2.74
C TYR A 239 -2.10 -0.60 -2.27
N LEU A 240 -2.31 -0.51 -0.97
CA LEU A 240 -2.82 0.67 -0.27
C LEU A 240 -1.67 1.22 0.58
N LYS A 241 -1.33 2.49 0.37
CA LYS A 241 -0.48 3.24 1.28
C LYS A 241 -1.34 3.86 2.37
N VAL A 242 -0.91 3.75 3.62
CA VAL A 242 -1.50 4.47 4.76
C VAL A 242 -0.38 5.28 5.43
N GLN A 243 -0.64 6.56 5.69
CA GLN A 243 0.30 7.50 6.28
C GLN A 243 -0.41 8.39 7.31
N THR A 244 0.29 8.71 8.39
CA THR A 244 -0.18 9.58 9.49
C THR A 244 0.94 10.48 9.98
#